data_AF-A0A240AWC4-F1
#
_entry.id   AF-A0A240AWC4-F1
#
_cell.length_a   1.000
_cell.length_b   1.000
_cell.length_c   1.000
_cell.angle_alpha   90.00
_cell.angle_beta   90.00
_cell.angle_gamma   90.00
#
_symmetry.space_group_name_H-M   'P 1'
#
loop_
_entity.id
_entity.type
_entity.pdbx_description
1 polymer ?
#
loop_
_entity_poly.entity_id
_entity_poly.type
_entity_poly.pdbx_seq_one_letter_code
_entity_poly.pdbx_strand_id
1 'polypeptide(L)'
;MSNVVGAWSGIALPSRADAVEGRAEVAETTLRFGELELDYDGPEASGAFTPEPFTLRSVTTRVSGEAYVLAGALFGQRSPLSLPEGLCAAMLVVEPGAEIAFACDEELAYAMVACTEGLRFDNVAVPVGSFGRTREGFATHAVTNTSETQAVSVVLGGSPARRR
;
A
#
# COMPACT_ATOMS: atom_id res chain seq x y z
N MET A 1 -13.49 -2.69 16.97
CA MET A 1 -12.14 -2.90 16.40
C MET A 1 -12.12 -2.13 15.10
N SER A 2 -11.16 -1.22 14.92
CA SER A 2 -11.18 -0.25 13.82
C SER A 2 -10.38 -0.81 12.66
N ASN A 3 -11.03 -1.60 11.79
CA ASN A 3 -10.39 -2.16 10.61
C ASN A 3 -9.99 -1.03 9.65
N VAL A 4 -8.77 -1.07 9.12
CA VAL A 4 -8.27 -0.10 8.12
C VAL A 4 -8.90 -0.39 6.76
N VAL A 5 -8.79 -1.63 6.27
CA VAL A 5 -9.53 -2.15 5.11
C VAL A 5 -9.51 -3.68 5.14
N GLY A 6 -10.65 -4.32 4.86
CA GLY A 6 -10.78 -5.78 4.93
C GLY A 6 -10.36 -6.33 6.30
N ALA A 7 -9.38 -7.24 6.30
CA ALA A 7 -8.82 -7.84 7.51
C ALA A 7 -7.60 -7.10 8.08
N TRP A 8 -7.14 -6.00 7.48
CA TRP A 8 -6.12 -5.16 8.12
C TRP A 8 -6.69 -4.47 9.36
N SER A 9 -6.11 -4.74 10.53
CA SER A 9 -6.61 -4.30 11.84
C SER A 9 -5.75 -3.21 12.50
N GLY A 10 -4.51 -3.00 12.03
CA GLY A 10 -3.59 -1.98 12.54
C GLY A 10 -2.54 -1.54 11.52
N ILE A 11 -2.07 -0.29 11.65
CA ILE A 11 -0.92 0.23 10.90
C ILE A 11 -0.10 1.16 11.79
N ALA A 12 1.21 0.93 11.87
CA ALA A 12 2.18 1.86 12.42
C ALA A 12 3.03 2.42 11.28
N LEU A 13 2.93 3.73 11.04
CA LEU A 13 3.60 4.37 9.91
C LEU A 13 5.08 4.63 10.22
N PRO A 14 5.96 4.57 9.20
CA PRO A 14 7.35 4.93 9.36
C PRO A 14 7.48 6.39 9.79
N SER A 15 8.44 6.68 10.66
CA SER A 15 8.70 8.05 11.14
C SER A 15 9.39 8.92 10.10
N ARG A 16 10.03 8.30 9.09
CA ARG A 16 10.70 8.98 7.99
C ARG A 16 10.36 8.37 6.62
N ALA A 17 10.24 9.25 5.63
CA ALA A 17 9.93 8.90 4.25
C ALA A 17 11.05 8.14 3.53
N ASP A 18 12.29 8.18 4.02
CA ASP A 18 13.44 7.44 3.46
C ASP A 18 13.53 5.99 3.99
N ALA A 19 12.68 5.60 4.94
CA ALA A 19 12.68 4.26 5.55
C ALA A 19 12.03 3.17 4.67
N VAL A 20 12.14 3.31 3.35
CA VAL A 20 11.53 2.44 2.33
C VAL A 20 12.47 1.29 1.94
N GLU A 21 13.58 1.13 2.64
CA GLU A 21 14.58 0.09 2.39
C GLU A 21 14.49 -1.00 3.46
N GLY A 22 14.54 -2.27 3.04
CA GLY A 22 14.73 -3.35 4.00
C GLY A 22 14.17 -4.69 3.57
N ARG A 23 13.99 -5.53 4.58
CA ARG A 23 13.43 -6.87 4.47
C ARG A 23 11.98 -6.81 4.91
N ALA A 24 11.09 -7.35 4.09
CA ALA A 24 9.71 -7.58 4.48
C ALA A 24 9.67 -8.88 5.30
N GLU A 25 9.16 -8.81 6.52
CA GLU A 25 9.06 -9.94 7.44
C GLU A 25 7.62 -10.06 7.93
N VAL A 26 7.11 -11.28 8.01
CA VAL A 26 5.87 -11.56 8.73
C VAL A 26 6.19 -12.48 9.89
N ALA A 27 5.62 -12.16 11.05
CA ALA A 27 5.63 -13.00 12.23
C ALA A 27 4.26 -12.91 12.89
N GLU A 28 3.66 -14.06 13.18
CA GLU A 28 2.29 -14.15 13.70
C GLU A 28 1.33 -13.41 12.76
N THR A 29 0.69 -12.35 13.24
CA THR A 29 -0.29 -11.53 12.51
C THR A 29 0.22 -10.15 12.11
N THR A 30 1.54 -9.94 12.17
CA THR A 30 2.16 -8.64 11.88
C THR A 30 3.14 -8.75 10.72
N LEU A 31 2.94 -7.94 9.68
CA LEU A 31 3.89 -7.72 8.60
C LEU A 31 4.71 -6.45 8.88
N ARG A 32 6.03 -6.56 8.75
CA ARG A 32 6.98 -5.48 8.94
C ARG A 32 7.77 -5.21 7.67
N PHE A 33 8.04 -3.94 7.41
CA PHE A 33 8.95 -3.51 6.34
C PHE A 33 9.61 -2.18 6.73
N GLY A 34 10.89 -2.22 7.09
CA GLY A 34 11.55 -1.06 7.70
C GLY A 34 10.88 -0.69 9.03
N GLU A 35 10.41 0.54 9.14
CA GLU A 35 9.62 1.02 10.30
C GLU A 35 8.10 0.82 10.12
N LEU A 36 7.63 0.40 8.94
CA LEU A 36 6.21 0.10 8.73
C LEU A 36 5.84 -1.20 9.44
N GLU A 37 4.78 -1.16 10.24
CA GLU A 37 4.12 -2.35 10.77
C GLU A 37 2.66 -2.38 10.32
N LEU A 38 2.20 -3.54 9.86
CA LEU A 38 0.84 -3.81 9.42
C LEU A 38 0.30 -5.03 10.16
N ASP A 39 -0.77 -4.84 10.91
CA ASP A 39 -1.46 -5.94 11.60
C ASP A 39 -2.68 -6.39 10.81
N TYR A 40 -2.89 -7.70 10.75
CA TYR A 40 -4.05 -8.29 10.09
C TYR A 40 -4.75 -9.33 10.97
N ASP A 41 -6.06 -9.44 10.83
CA ASP A 41 -6.85 -10.49 11.47
C ASP A 41 -6.84 -11.73 10.58
N GLY A 42 -6.37 -12.86 11.10
CA GLY A 42 -6.28 -14.10 10.32
C GLY A 42 -5.39 -15.16 10.96
N PRO A 43 -5.11 -16.26 10.23
CA PRO A 43 -4.12 -17.23 10.66
C PRO A 43 -2.73 -16.60 10.73
N GLU A 44 -1.95 -17.02 11.72
CA GLU A 44 -0.55 -16.64 11.86
C GLU A 44 0.28 -17.10 10.66
N ALA A 45 1.20 -16.25 10.23
CA ALA A 45 2.18 -16.55 9.19
C ALA A 45 3.59 -16.25 9.69
N SER A 46 4.57 -16.88 9.05
CA SER A 46 5.97 -16.56 9.27
C SER A 46 6.74 -16.63 7.95
N GLY A 47 7.69 -15.73 7.78
CA GLY A 47 8.50 -15.68 6.57
C GLY A 47 9.12 -14.32 6.39
N ALA A 48 10.11 -14.25 5.50
CA ALA A 48 10.75 -12.99 5.20
C ALA A 48 11.40 -13.03 3.82
N PHE A 49 11.40 -11.89 3.15
CA PHE A 49 12.03 -11.70 1.86
C PHE A 49 12.44 -10.25 1.67
N THR A 50 13.33 -9.98 0.72
CA THR A 50 13.67 -8.61 0.33
C THR A 50 12.85 -8.26 -0.91
N PRO A 51 11.86 -7.35 -0.81
CA PRO A 51 11.14 -6.91 -1.99
C PRO A 51 12.06 -6.11 -2.91
N GLU A 52 12.07 -6.46 -4.18
CA GLU A 52 12.79 -5.67 -5.19
C GLU A 52 11.93 -4.48 -5.61
N PRO A 53 12.45 -3.24 -5.59
CA PRO A 53 11.73 -2.11 -6.14
C PRO A 53 11.51 -2.29 -7.63
N PHE A 54 10.35 -1.85 -8.10
CA PHE A 54 10.13 -1.68 -9.52
C PHE A 54 9.66 -0.26 -9.83
N THR A 55 10.16 0.26 -10.94
CA THR A 55 9.88 1.63 -11.37
C THR A 55 8.45 1.73 -11.89
N LEU A 56 7.69 2.67 -11.32
CA LEU A 56 6.41 3.09 -11.84
C LEU A 56 6.64 4.20 -12.87
N ARG A 57 6.15 3.99 -14.09
CA ARG A 57 6.28 4.95 -15.19
C ARG A 57 4.94 5.55 -15.54
N SER A 58 4.95 6.85 -15.85
CA SER A 58 3.79 7.52 -16.43
C SER A 58 3.55 7.04 -17.86
N VAL A 59 2.38 7.39 -18.40
CA VAL A 59 2.07 7.24 -19.83
C VAL A 59 3.05 7.96 -20.75
N THR A 60 3.79 8.97 -20.25
CA THR A 60 4.84 9.69 -20.99
C THR A 60 6.23 9.10 -20.81
N THR A 61 6.34 7.88 -20.24
CA THR A 61 7.58 7.14 -19.93
C THR A 61 8.49 7.76 -18.84
N ARG A 62 8.10 8.92 -18.30
CA ARG A 62 8.76 9.54 -17.15
C ARG A 62 8.61 8.63 -15.93
N VAL A 63 9.65 8.56 -15.11
CA VAL A 63 9.57 7.90 -13.80
C VAL A 63 8.58 8.67 -12.93
N SER A 64 7.50 7.99 -12.53
CA SER A 64 6.49 8.51 -11.60
C SER A 64 6.81 8.12 -10.16
N GLY A 65 7.69 7.14 -9.95
CA GLY A 65 8.04 6.64 -8.63
C GLY A 65 8.52 5.19 -8.63
N GLU A 66 8.52 4.61 -7.45
CA GLU A 66 8.86 3.21 -7.19
C GLU A 66 7.79 2.55 -6.32
N ALA A 67 7.68 1.23 -6.43
CA ALA A 67 6.78 0.43 -5.61
C ALA A 67 7.45 -0.84 -5.10
N TYR A 68 7.00 -1.26 -3.92
CA TYR A 68 7.46 -2.46 -3.23
C TYR A 68 6.22 -3.27 -2.85
N VAL A 69 6.00 -4.43 -3.48
CA VAL A 69 4.88 -5.31 -3.09
C VAL A 69 5.32 -6.16 -1.90
N LEU A 70 4.69 -5.91 -0.76
CA LEU A 70 5.00 -6.55 0.51
C LEU A 70 4.14 -7.81 0.72
N ALA A 71 2.87 -7.75 0.33
CA ALA A 71 1.90 -8.81 0.53
C ALA A 71 1.00 -8.97 -0.70
N GLY A 72 0.56 -10.21 -0.94
CA GLY A 72 -0.38 -10.53 -2.01
C GLY A 72 0.14 -10.20 -3.40
N ALA A 73 -0.76 -9.74 -4.27
CA ALA A 73 -0.42 -9.29 -5.62
C ALA A 73 -0.96 -7.89 -5.89
N LEU A 74 -0.10 -7.01 -6.41
CA LEU A 74 -0.45 -5.64 -6.79
C LEU A 74 0.52 -5.17 -7.89
N PHE A 75 0.10 -4.26 -8.77
CA PHE A 75 0.94 -3.76 -9.87
C PHE A 75 1.55 -4.85 -10.79
N GLY A 76 0.88 -6.00 -10.90
CA GLY A 76 1.38 -7.16 -11.65
C GLY A 76 2.55 -7.90 -10.99
N GLN A 77 2.97 -7.48 -9.80
CA GLN A 77 3.97 -8.15 -8.96
C GLN A 77 3.29 -8.96 -7.85
N ARG A 78 3.94 -10.03 -7.39
CA ARG A 78 3.42 -10.90 -6.32
C ARG A 78 4.49 -11.12 -5.25
N SER A 79 4.12 -10.92 -4.00
CA SER A 79 4.95 -11.24 -2.85
C SER A 79 5.06 -12.76 -2.66
N PRO A 80 6.25 -13.30 -2.32
CA PRO A 80 6.42 -14.71 -1.98
C PRO A 80 5.93 -15.05 -0.57
N LEU A 81 5.55 -14.05 0.25
CA LEU A 81 5.02 -14.32 1.59
C LEU A 81 3.65 -15.01 1.49
N SER A 82 3.52 -16.12 2.22
CA SER A 82 2.26 -16.85 2.35
C SER A 82 1.40 -16.21 3.43
N LEU A 83 0.60 -15.22 3.01
CA LEU A 83 -0.38 -14.52 3.84
C LEU A 83 -1.80 -15.02 3.52
N PRO A 84 -2.79 -14.74 4.39
CA PRO A 84 -4.19 -15.07 4.12
C PRO A 84 -4.66 -14.54 2.76
N GLU A 85 -5.49 -15.33 2.08
CA GLU A 85 -6.03 -14.94 0.77
C GLU A 85 -6.83 -13.63 0.85
N GLY A 86 -6.68 -12.81 -0.19
CA GLY A 86 -7.34 -11.51 -0.29
C GLY A 86 -6.70 -10.39 0.52
N LEU A 87 -5.52 -10.61 1.11
CA LEU A 87 -4.67 -9.53 1.64
C LEU A 87 -3.59 -9.15 0.63
N CYS A 88 -3.49 -7.86 0.33
CA CYS A 88 -2.36 -7.31 -0.40
C CYS A 88 -1.90 -6.00 0.23
N ALA A 89 -0.60 -5.72 0.13
CA ALA A 89 0.00 -4.49 0.60
C ALA A 89 1.18 -4.11 -0.28
N ALA A 90 1.28 -2.83 -0.62
CA ALA A 90 2.45 -2.28 -1.29
C ALA A 90 2.80 -0.90 -0.74
N MET A 91 4.10 -0.63 -0.66
CA MET A 91 4.62 0.70 -0.38
C MET A 91 4.93 1.41 -1.69
N LEU A 92 4.57 2.69 -1.79
CA LEU A 92 4.82 3.53 -2.97
C LEU A 92 5.67 4.72 -2.57
N VAL A 93 6.71 4.97 -3.36
CA VAL A 93 7.49 6.22 -3.36
C VAL A 93 7.10 6.97 -4.62
N VAL A 94 6.53 8.16 -4.47
CA VAL A 94 5.93 8.92 -5.57
C VAL A 94 6.73 10.20 -5.81
N GLU A 95 7.20 10.38 -7.04
CA GLU A 95 7.97 11.56 -7.43
C GLU A 95 7.15 12.86 -7.33
N PRO A 96 7.79 14.02 -7.11
CA PRO A 96 7.10 15.31 -7.09
C PRO A 96 6.29 15.55 -8.38
N GLY A 97 5.01 15.90 -8.23
CA GLY A 97 4.11 16.15 -9.35
C GLY A 97 3.74 14.90 -10.16
N ALA A 98 4.10 13.70 -9.71
CA ALA A 98 3.77 12.47 -10.40
C ALA A 98 2.37 11.98 -10.03
N GLU A 99 1.76 11.28 -10.98
CA GLU A 99 0.53 10.52 -10.82
C GLU A 99 0.81 9.06 -11.19
N ILE A 100 0.37 8.15 -10.32
CA ILE A 100 0.47 6.70 -10.47
C ILE A 100 -0.96 6.17 -10.52
N ALA A 101 -1.34 5.63 -11.67
CA ALA A 101 -2.57 4.86 -11.82
C ALA A 101 -2.26 3.37 -11.64
N PHE A 102 -3.11 2.65 -10.93
CA PHE A 102 -2.98 1.21 -10.74
C PHE A 102 -4.31 0.50 -10.86
N ALA A 103 -4.26 -0.67 -11.48
CA ALA A 103 -5.41 -1.56 -11.59
C ALA A 103 -5.61 -2.31 -10.27
N CYS A 104 -6.88 -2.42 -9.87
CA CYS A 104 -7.32 -3.11 -8.68
C CYS A 104 -8.14 -4.34 -9.06
N ASP A 105 -8.12 -5.34 -8.20
CA ASP A 105 -9.07 -6.44 -8.24
C ASP A 105 -10.42 -5.93 -7.71
N GLU A 106 -11.47 -6.00 -8.52
CA GLU A 106 -12.80 -5.52 -8.14
C GLU A 106 -13.40 -6.30 -6.96
N GLU A 107 -12.87 -7.50 -6.65
CA GLU A 107 -13.30 -8.28 -5.49
C GLU A 107 -12.71 -7.77 -4.17
N LEU A 108 -11.70 -6.91 -4.21
CA LEU A 108 -11.00 -6.38 -3.04
C LEU A 108 -11.37 -4.91 -2.78
N ALA A 109 -11.48 -4.56 -1.51
CA ALA A 109 -11.50 -3.16 -1.09
C ALA A 109 -10.07 -2.68 -0.88
N TYR A 110 -9.78 -1.43 -1.25
CA TYR A 110 -8.45 -0.84 -1.09
C TYR A 110 -8.49 0.42 -0.24
N ALA A 111 -7.39 0.69 0.44
CA ALA A 111 -7.14 1.94 1.13
C ALA A 111 -5.72 2.39 0.83
N MET A 112 -5.52 3.70 0.67
CA MET A 112 -4.21 4.32 0.65
C MET A 112 -4.01 5.09 1.94
N VAL A 113 -2.91 4.82 2.64
CA VAL A 113 -2.48 5.52 3.84
C VAL A 113 -1.32 6.44 3.47
N ALA A 114 -1.44 7.72 3.80
CA ALA A 114 -0.39 8.69 3.54
C ALA A 114 0.64 8.68 4.67
N CYS A 115 1.90 8.33 4.35
CA CYS A 115 3.02 8.43 5.29
C CYS A 115 3.62 9.84 5.30
N THR A 116 3.49 10.57 4.18
CA THR A 116 3.99 11.93 4.00
C THR A 116 2.91 12.88 3.50
N GLU A 117 3.16 14.18 3.64
CA GLU A 117 2.23 15.21 3.19
C GLU A 117 2.15 15.27 1.66
N GLY A 118 1.10 15.93 1.15
CA GLY A 118 0.95 16.23 -0.27
C GLY A 118 0.44 15.08 -1.14
N LEU A 119 -0.02 13.99 -0.54
CA LEU A 119 -0.63 12.88 -1.25
C LEU A 119 -2.12 13.08 -1.49
N ARG A 120 -2.56 12.66 -2.68
CA ARG A 120 -3.96 12.58 -3.04
C ARG A 120 -4.29 11.18 -3.51
N PHE A 121 -5.47 10.68 -3.12
CA PHE A 121 -6.04 9.43 -3.59
C PHE A 121 -7.31 9.72 -4.37
N ASP A 122 -7.37 9.33 -5.64
CA ASP A 122 -8.47 9.65 -6.56
C ASP A 122 -8.84 11.14 -6.53
N ASN A 123 -7.82 12.00 -6.60
CA ASN A 123 -7.92 13.46 -6.49
C ASN A 123 -8.42 14.02 -5.15
N VAL A 124 -8.63 13.18 -4.13
CA VAL A 124 -8.96 13.60 -2.76
C VAL A 124 -7.68 13.71 -1.94
N ALA A 125 -7.46 14.84 -1.26
CA ALA A 125 -6.30 15.01 -0.39
C ALA A 125 -6.38 14.04 0.80
N VAL A 126 -5.28 13.32 1.06
CA VAL A 126 -5.15 12.40 2.20
C VAL A 126 -4.07 12.96 3.13
N PRO A 127 -4.44 13.50 4.30
CA PRO A 127 -3.48 13.99 5.28
C PRO A 127 -2.58 12.87 5.81
N VAL A 128 -1.38 13.22 6.29
CA VAL A 128 -0.49 12.25 6.95
C VAL A 128 -1.19 11.54 8.09
N GLY A 129 -0.96 10.23 8.22
CA GLY A 129 -1.59 9.43 9.25
C GLY A 129 -3.08 9.12 9.01
N SER A 130 -3.65 9.67 7.93
CA SER A 130 -5.01 9.37 7.50
C SER A 130 -5.01 8.38 6.35
N PHE A 131 -6.16 7.77 6.10
CA PHE A 131 -6.34 6.85 4.99
C PHE A 131 -7.53 7.27 4.10
N GLY A 132 -7.33 7.21 2.78
CA GLY A 132 -8.40 7.26 1.78
C GLY A 132 -8.83 5.85 1.42
N ARG A 133 -10.12 5.57 1.34
CA ARG A 133 -10.65 4.27 0.88
C ARG A 133 -11.14 4.37 -0.55
N THR A 134 -10.99 3.29 -1.30
CA THR A 134 -11.55 3.20 -2.65
C THR A 134 -13.06 3.20 -2.62
N ARG A 135 -13.65 3.76 -3.67
CA ARG A 135 -15.08 3.71 -3.91
C ARG A 135 -15.42 2.41 -4.62
N GLU A 136 -16.45 1.72 -4.16
CA GLU A 136 -16.96 0.50 -4.81
C GLU A 136 -17.22 0.77 -6.31
N GLY A 137 -16.78 -0.14 -7.18
CA GLY A 137 -17.07 -0.11 -8.62
C GLY A 137 -16.04 0.59 -9.52
N PHE A 138 -14.86 0.95 -9.02
CA PHE A 138 -13.76 1.47 -9.85
C PHE A 138 -12.62 0.44 -9.94
N ALA A 139 -12.30 0.01 -11.16
CA ALA A 139 -11.22 -0.96 -11.42
C ALA A 139 -9.81 -0.33 -11.39
N THR A 140 -9.71 0.99 -11.28
CA THR A 140 -8.44 1.72 -11.36
C THR A 140 -8.48 2.91 -10.42
N HIS A 141 -7.39 3.08 -9.66
CA HIS A 141 -7.22 4.16 -8.70
C HIS A 141 -5.94 4.95 -8.98
N ALA A 142 -5.92 6.20 -8.56
CA ALA A 142 -4.80 7.11 -8.77
C ALA A 142 -4.23 7.61 -7.44
N VAL A 143 -2.90 7.55 -7.32
CA VAL A 143 -2.14 8.25 -6.28
C VAL A 143 -1.36 9.38 -6.92
N THR A 144 -1.57 10.59 -6.45
CA THR A 144 -0.89 11.79 -6.95
C THR A 144 -0.09 12.43 -5.83
N ASN A 145 1.15 12.80 -6.13
CA ASN A 145 1.97 13.63 -5.24
C ASN A 145 1.93 15.08 -5.72
N THR A 146 1.29 15.96 -4.95
CA THR A 146 1.21 17.40 -5.23
C THR A 146 2.24 18.23 -4.47
N SER A 147 3.16 17.60 -3.73
CA SER A 147 4.27 18.28 -3.06
C SER A 147 5.46 18.47 -4.00
N GLU A 148 6.43 19.28 -3.55
CA GLU A 148 7.69 19.52 -4.25
C GLU A 148 8.76 18.47 -3.90
N THR A 149 8.46 17.53 -3.00
CA THR A 149 9.36 16.47 -2.51
C THR A 149 8.79 15.10 -2.83
N GLN A 150 9.62 14.05 -2.79
CA GLN A 150 9.10 12.68 -2.88
C GLN A 150 8.13 12.41 -1.73
N ALA A 151 7.07 11.66 -2.02
CA ALA A 151 6.04 11.30 -1.06
C ALA A 151 5.93 9.77 -0.91
N VAL A 152 5.63 9.31 0.30
CA VAL A 152 5.49 7.87 0.59
C VAL A 152 4.07 7.55 1.03
N SER A 153 3.52 6.49 0.45
CA SER A 153 2.21 5.96 0.81
C SER A 153 2.24 4.45 0.92
N VAL A 154 1.26 3.89 1.64
CA VAL A 154 1.00 2.45 1.69
C VAL A 154 -0.37 2.19 1.10
N VAL A 155 -0.43 1.33 0.08
CA VAL A 155 -1.68 0.82 -0.46
C VAL A 155 -1.96 -0.53 0.17
N LEU A 156 -3.10 -0.65 0.82
CA LEU A 156 -3.62 -1.86 1.42
C LEU A 156 -4.82 -2.33 0.63
N GLY A 157 -4.90 -3.63 0.34
CA GLY A 157 -6.09 -4.27 -0.18
C GLY A 157 -6.50 -5.42 0.73
N GLY A 158 -7.81 -5.61 0.85
CA GLY A 158 -8.41 -6.59 1.72
C GLY A 158 -9.74 -7.03 1.16
N SER A 159 -10.03 -8.34 1.24
CA SER A 159 -11.38 -8.86 1.02
C SER A 159 -12.36 -8.04 1.87
N PRO A 160 -13.44 -7.48 1.29
CA PRO A 160 -14.40 -6.73 2.06
C PRO A 160 -14.92 -7.61 3.20
N ALA A 161 -14.98 -7.05 4.41
CA ALA A 161 -15.54 -7.76 5.55
C ALA A 161 -16.91 -8.29 5.13
N ARG A 162 -17.07 -9.62 5.09
CA ARG A 162 -18.34 -10.24 4.70
C ARG A 162 -19.43 -9.57 5.55
N ARG A 163 -20.35 -8.83 4.91
CA ARG A 163 -21.55 -8.33 5.59
C ARG A 163 -22.24 -9.58 6.14
N ARG A 164 -22.21 -9.76 7.45
CA ARG A 164 -23.12 -10.67 8.15
C ARG A 164 -24.46 -9.97 8.33
#